data_AF-A0A815STX7-F1
#
_entry.id   AF-A0A815STX7-F1
#
_cell.length_a   1.000
_cell.length_b   1.000
_cell.length_c   1.000
_cell.angle_alpha   90.00
_cell.angle_beta   90.00
_cell.angle_gamma   90.00
#
_symmetry.space_group_name_H-M   'P 1'
#
loop_
_entity.id
_entity.type
_entity.pdbx_description
1 polymer ?
#
loop_
_entity_poly.entity_id
_entity_poly.type
_entity_poly.pdbx_seq_one_letter_code
_entity_poly.pdbx_strand_id
1 'polypeptide(L)'
;NTISIFLSNGTGTFSNQITYSTGVSSQPYSVVILDFNNDSRLDIAVASYGTSNIGVYFGYGNGSFMNQLIFSSGFNSHPFALAVGDIDNNNLTDIIATNNGYGNIDILMKTC
;
A
#
# COMPACT_ATOMS: atom_id res chain seq x y z
N ASN A 1 -14.03 0.15 -4.85
CA ASN A 1 -12.81 -0.33 -5.55
C ASN A 1 -12.10 -1.32 -4.65
N THR A 2 -11.30 -2.23 -5.21
CA THR A 2 -10.69 -3.33 -4.45
C THR A 2 -9.27 -3.62 -4.92
N ILE A 3 -8.50 -4.28 -4.06
CA ILE A 3 -7.33 -5.09 -4.43
C ILE A 3 -7.83 -6.51 -4.65
N SER A 4 -7.39 -7.16 -5.72
CA SER A 4 -7.62 -8.59 -5.97
C SER A 4 -6.31 -9.34 -5.86
N ILE A 5 -6.28 -10.40 -5.07
CA ILE A 5 -5.10 -11.22 -4.80
C ILE A 5 -5.32 -12.63 -5.33
N PHE A 6 -4.41 -13.08 -6.18
CA PHE A 6 -4.40 -14.41 -6.76
C PHE A 6 -3.19 -15.17 -6.23
N LEU A 7 -3.41 -16.16 -5.37
CA LEU A 7 -2.33 -16.98 -4.82
C LEU A 7 -2.01 -18.13 -5.78
N SER A 8 -0.72 -18.33 -6.06
CA SER A 8 -0.29 -19.47 -6.88
C SER A 8 -0.48 -20.77 -6.11
N ASN A 9 -0.94 -21.81 -6.80
CA ASN A 9 -1.01 -23.16 -6.25
C ASN A 9 0.23 -24.02 -6.58
N GLY A 10 1.30 -23.40 -7.09
CA GLY A 10 2.56 -24.09 -7.38
C GLY A 10 2.56 -24.93 -8.67
N THR A 11 1.44 -25.01 -9.40
CA THR A 11 1.34 -25.76 -10.67
C THR A 11 1.21 -24.85 -11.89
N GLY A 12 1.56 -23.56 -11.74
CA GLY A 12 1.39 -22.55 -12.78
C GLY A 12 -0.05 -22.04 -12.91
N THR A 13 -0.93 -22.34 -11.94
CA THR A 13 -2.27 -21.79 -11.86
C THR A 13 -2.47 -20.99 -10.57
N PHE A 14 -3.59 -20.28 -10.49
CA PHE A 14 -3.95 -19.44 -9.35
C PHE A 14 -5.26 -19.92 -8.73
N SER A 15 -5.36 -19.79 -7.40
CA SER A 15 -6.63 -19.94 -6.68
C SER A 15 -7.60 -18.80 -7.00
N ASN A 16 -8.86 -18.97 -6.58
CA ASN A 16 -9.86 -17.90 -6.67
C ASN A 16 -9.35 -16.63 -5.98
N GLN A 17 -9.71 -15.48 -6.56
CA GLN A 17 -9.29 -14.20 -6.00
C GLN A 17 -9.83 -13.98 -4.59
N ILE A 18 -8.98 -13.42 -3.74
CA ILE A 18 -9.37 -12.82 -2.47
C ILE A 18 -9.39 -11.31 -2.70
N THR A 19 -10.45 -10.64 -2.27
CA THR A 19 -10.59 -9.19 -2.48
C THR A 19 -10.59 -8.42 -1.17
N TYR A 20 -9.93 -7.26 -1.20
CA TYR A 20 -9.88 -6.32 -0.09
C TYR A 20 -10.37 -4.95 -0.56
N SER A 21 -11.27 -4.33 0.21
CA SER A 21 -11.79 -3.00 -0.12
C SER A 21 -10.71 -1.94 0.10
N THR A 22 -10.52 -1.06 -0.87
CA THR A 22 -9.69 0.16 -0.74
C THR A 22 -10.51 1.38 -0.31
N GLY A 23 -11.80 1.20 -0.05
CA GLY A 23 -12.72 2.27 0.30
C GLY A 23 -13.59 2.75 -0.86
N VAL A 24 -14.59 3.57 -0.52
CA VAL A 24 -15.50 4.18 -1.49
C VAL A 24 -14.77 5.31 -2.20
N SER A 25 -14.89 5.37 -3.53
CA SER A 25 -14.26 6.39 -4.37
C SER A 25 -12.73 6.48 -4.27
N SER A 26 -12.06 5.43 -3.77
CA SER A 26 -10.62 5.42 -3.51
C SER A 26 -9.77 5.55 -4.76
N GLN A 27 -10.23 5.00 -5.89
CA GLN A 27 -9.50 4.96 -7.16
C GLN A 27 -8.03 4.54 -6.93
N PRO A 28 -7.74 3.24 -6.66
CA PRO A 28 -6.38 2.81 -6.39
C PRO A 28 -5.54 2.82 -7.68
N TYR A 29 -4.35 3.41 -7.64
CA TYR A 29 -3.46 3.55 -8.83
C TYR A 29 -2.15 2.78 -8.73
N SER A 30 -1.60 2.61 -7.53
CA SER A 30 -0.31 1.95 -7.32
C SER A 30 -0.35 1.06 -6.09
N VAL A 31 0.45 0.00 -6.13
CA VAL A 31 0.61 -0.97 -5.05
C VAL A 31 2.10 -1.31 -4.88
N VAL A 32 2.54 -1.41 -3.63
CA VAL A 32 3.86 -1.89 -3.24
C VAL A 32 3.73 -2.93 -2.13
N ILE A 33 4.69 -3.83 -2.05
CA ILE A 33 4.69 -4.96 -1.12
C ILE A 33 6.04 -5.00 -0.41
N LEU A 34 6.04 -4.89 0.91
CA LEU A 34 7.21 -5.09 1.77
C LEU A 34 6.73 -5.39 3.20
N ASP A 35 7.65 -5.73 4.09
CA ASP A 35 7.38 -5.76 5.53
C ASP A 35 7.46 -4.34 6.10
N PHE A 36 6.30 -3.73 6.39
CA PHE A 36 6.20 -2.33 6.87
C PHE A 36 6.15 -2.23 8.40
N ASN A 37 5.92 -3.35 9.09
CA ASN A 37 5.81 -3.40 10.54
C ASN A 37 6.93 -4.23 11.20
N ASN A 38 7.88 -4.74 10.41
CA ASN A 38 9.03 -5.54 10.81
C ASN A 38 8.64 -6.86 11.51
N ASP A 39 7.56 -7.50 11.05
CA ASP A 39 7.07 -8.77 11.59
C ASP A 39 7.45 -10.01 10.76
N SER A 40 8.31 -9.81 9.76
CA SER A 40 8.77 -10.81 8.78
C SER A 40 7.69 -11.35 7.85
N ARG A 41 6.56 -10.65 7.70
CA ARG A 41 5.49 -10.98 6.75
C ARG A 41 5.30 -9.84 5.76
N LEU A 42 4.95 -10.21 4.53
CA LEU A 42 4.70 -9.21 3.50
C LEU A 42 3.36 -8.52 3.75
N ASP A 43 3.40 -7.20 3.73
CA ASP A 43 2.28 -6.29 3.80
C ASP A 43 2.02 -5.65 2.43
N ILE A 44 0.90 -4.94 2.30
CA ILE A 44 0.55 -4.23 1.06
C ILE A 44 0.31 -2.76 1.39
N ALA A 45 0.88 -1.85 0.60
CA ALA A 45 0.48 -0.45 0.61
C ALA A 45 -0.09 -0.05 -0.75
N VAL A 46 -1.17 0.74 -0.75
CA VAL A 46 -1.90 1.17 -1.94
C VAL A 46 -2.10 2.67 -1.95
N ALA A 47 -1.75 3.30 -3.07
CA ALA A 47 -2.07 4.70 -3.33
C ALA A 47 -3.52 4.82 -3.81
N SER A 48 -4.35 5.50 -3.02
CA SER A 48 -5.75 5.80 -3.34
C SER A 48 -5.86 7.24 -3.84
N TYR A 49 -5.81 7.39 -5.15
CA TYR A 49 -5.83 8.68 -5.84
C TYR A 49 -7.06 9.51 -5.46
N GLY A 50 -8.25 8.92 -5.54
CA GLY A 50 -9.52 9.63 -5.38
C GLY A 50 -9.79 10.09 -3.94
N THR A 51 -9.22 9.42 -2.95
CA THR A 51 -9.38 9.75 -1.53
C THR A 51 -8.15 10.43 -0.92
N SER A 52 -7.11 10.70 -1.71
CA SER A 52 -5.88 11.36 -1.27
C SER A 52 -5.25 10.71 -0.03
N ASN A 53 -5.09 9.38 -0.07
CA ASN A 53 -4.49 8.62 1.01
C ASN A 53 -3.72 7.39 0.52
N ILE A 54 -2.92 6.84 1.43
CA ILE A 54 -2.24 5.56 1.28
C ILE A 54 -2.90 4.59 2.26
N GLY A 55 -3.43 3.48 1.75
CA GLY A 55 -3.98 2.39 2.55
C GLY A 55 -2.93 1.29 2.76
N VAL A 56 -2.68 0.87 4.00
CA VAL A 56 -1.72 -0.21 4.34
C VAL A 56 -2.47 -1.40 4.95
N TYR A 57 -2.28 -2.58 4.38
CA TYR A 57 -2.87 -3.84 4.79
C TYR A 57 -1.77 -4.74 5.35
N PHE A 58 -1.79 -5.00 6.66
CA PHE A 58 -0.81 -5.87 7.29
C PHE A 58 -1.13 -7.35 7.04
N GLY A 59 -0.11 -8.10 6.64
CA GLY A 59 -0.21 -9.49 6.24
C GLY A 59 -0.20 -10.45 7.43
N TYR A 60 -0.97 -11.53 7.32
CA TYR A 60 -0.88 -12.66 8.24
C TYR A 60 0.17 -13.69 7.82
N GLY A 61 0.85 -13.50 6.69
CA GLY A 61 1.90 -14.40 6.17
C GLY A 61 1.38 -15.60 5.38
N ASN A 62 0.06 -15.73 5.24
CA ASN A 62 -0.61 -16.81 4.50
C ASN A 62 -1.37 -16.31 3.25
N GLY A 63 -1.07 -15.08 2.80
CA GLY A 63 -1.78 -14.43 1.69
C GLY A 63 -3.10 -13.77 2.07
N SER A 64 -3.44 -13.72 3.37
CA SER A 64 -4.55 -12.92 3.90
C SER A 64 -4.02 -11.72 4.70
N PHE A 65 -4.86 -10.67 4.78
CA PHE A 65 -4.48 -9.36 5.32
C PHE A 65 -5.55 -8.80 6.27
N MET A 66 -5.12 -7.93 7.18
CA MET A 66 -6.01 -7.09 7.99
C MET A 66 -6.76 -6.07 7.14
N ASN A 67 -7.79 -5.43 7.72
CA ASN A 67 -8.37 -4.22 7.14
C ASN A 67 -7.32 -3.11 7.05
N GLN A 68 -7.43 -2.26 6.03
CA GLN A 68 -6.47 -1.18 5.81
C GLN A 68 -6.40 -0.19 6.98
N LEU A 69 -5.18 0.21 7.31
CA LEU A 69 -4.90 1.47 7.97
C LEU A 69 -4.75 2.57 6.92
N ILE A 70 -5.28 3.75 7.19
CA ILE A 70 -5.31 4.86 6.23
C ILE A 70 -4.39 5.97 6.71
N PHE A 71 -3.45 6.35 5.85
CA PHE A 71 -2.55 7.47 6.05
C PHE A 71 -2.87 8.57 5.03
N SER A 72 -3.19 9.77 5.48
CA SER A 72 -3.45 10.88 4.56
C SER A 72 -2.16 11.28 3.84
N SER A 73 -2.23 11.46 2.53
CA SER A 73 -1.15 12.05 1.73
C SER A 73 -1.35 13.57 1.55
N GLY A 74 -2.22 14.20 2.35
CA GLY A 74 -2.62 15.61 2.21
C GLY A 74 -3.86 15.80 1.33
N PHE A 75 -4.64 16.83 1.62
CA PHE A 75 -5.87 17.16 0.88
C PHE A 75 -5.58 17.32 -0.62
N ASN A 76 -6.39 16.75 -1.51
CA ASN A 76 -6.22 16.84 -2.97
C ASN A 76 -4.82 16.47 -3.50
N SER A 77 -4.04 15.68 -2.76
CA SER A 77 -2.70 15.25 -3.19
C SER A 77 -2.75 14.27 -4.37
N HIS A 78 -3.78 13.44 -4.43
CA HIS A 78 -3.97 12.45 -5.50
C HIS A 78 -2.72 11.56 -5.73
N PRO A 79 -2.37 10.69 -4.77
CA PRO A 79 -1.19 9.84 -4.87
C PRO A 79 -1.32 8.90 -6.05
N PHE A 80 -0.26 8.83 -6.87
CA PHE A 80 -0.27 8.13 -8.15
C PHE A 80 0.68 6.94 -8.18
N ALA A 81 1.90 7.10 -7.65
CA ALA A 81 2.90 6.04 -7.59
C ALA A 81 3.50 5.97 -6.18
N LEU A 82 3.86 4.76 -5.77
CA LEU A 82 4.54 4.47 -4.52
C LEU A 82 5.94 3.89 -4.78
N ALA A 83 6.88 4.22 -3.89
CA ALA A 83 8.17 3.55 -3.75
C ALA A 83 8.41 3.26 -2.26
N VAL A 84 9.28 2.30 -1.97
CA VAL A 84 9.57 1.84 -0.61
C VAL A 84 11.06 1.71 -0.39
N GLY A 85 11.52 1.98 0.83
CA GLY A 85 12.91 1.85 1.25
C GLY A 85 13.15 2.52 2.59
N ASP A 86 14.23 2.16 3.27
CA ASP A 86 14.71 2.89 4.46
C ASP A 86 15.47 4.13 3.97
N ILE A 87 14.84 5.31 4.02
CA ILE A 87 15.41 6.54 3.45
C ILE A 87 16.18 7.37 4.49
N ASP A 88 15.90 7.16 5.77
CA ASP A 88 16.51 7.89 6.88
C ASP A 88 17.52 7.06 7.69
N ASN A 89 17.75 5.79 7.30
CA ASN A 89 18.62 4.81 7.93
C ASN A 89 18.19 4.43 9.37
N ASN A 90 16.90 4.41 9.65
CA ASN A 90 16.37 4.00 10.96
C ASN A 90 16.04 2.50 11.06
N ASN A 91 16.33 1.71 10.01
CA ASN A 91 16.00 0.30 9.85
C ASN A 91 14.49 -0.01 9.82
N LEU A 92 13.66 0.98 9.54
CA LEU A 92 12.24 0.82 9.26
C LEU A 92 11.99 1.16 7.79
N THR A 93 11.07 0.44 7.16
CA THR A 93 10.67 0.73 5.80
C THR A 93 9.82 2.00 5.74
N ASP A 94 10.25 2.97 4.93
CA ASP A 94 9.44 4.14 4.57
C ASP A 94 8.66 3.92 3.28
N ILE A 95 7.59 4.73 3.10
CA ILE A 95 6.78 4.77 1.90
C ILE A 95 6.85 6.17 1.30
N ILE A 96 7.29 6.26 0.05
CA ILE A 96 7.36 7.51 -0.72
C ILE A 96 6.22 7.54 -1.72
N ALA A 97 5.52 8.66 -1.84
CA ALA A 97 4.42 8.84 -2.79
C ALA A 97 4.65 10.03 -3.73
N THR A 98 4.41 9.83 -5.02
CA THR A 98 4.34 10.95 -5.98
C THR A 98 2.90 11.38 -6.17
N ASN A 99 2.62 12.67 -6.04
CA ASN A 99 1.27 13.21 -5.93
C ASN A 99 0.93 14.09 -7.13
N ASN A 100 -0.12 13.70 -7.86
CA ASN A 100 -0.48 14.36 -9.12
C ASN A 100 -1.21 15.70 -8.90
N GLY A 101 -1.94 15.84 -7.79
CA GLY A 101 -2.80 17.01 -7.56
C GLY A 101 -2.06 18.34 -7.37
N TYR A 102 -0.78 18.28 -6.98
CA TYR A 102 0.06 19.46 -6.80
C TYR A 102 1.32 19.47 -7.68
N GLY A 103 1.59 18.40 -8.42
CA GLY A 103 2.88 18.22 -9.11
C GLY A 103 4.08 18.11 -8.14
N ASN A 104 3.84 17.66 -6.90
CA ASN A 104 4.85 17.53 -5.84
C ASN A 104 5.07 16.06 -5.44
N ILE A 105 6.18 15.80 -4.75
CA ILE A 105 6.49 14.51 -4.11
C ILE A 105 6.20 14.67 -2.62
N ASP A 106 5.37 13.80 -2.03
CA ASP A 106 5.20 13.73 -0.57
C ASP A 106 5.89 12.46 -0.04
N ILE A 107 6.70 12.64 0.99
CA ILE A 107 7.42 11.55 1.66
C ILE A 107 6.69 11.27 2.97
N LEU A 108 6.15 10.06 3.12
CA LEU A 108 5.58 9.60 4.39
C LEU A 108 6.69 8.88 5.17
N MET A 109 7.33 9.61 6.09
CA MET A 109 8.33 9.04 7.00
C MET A 109 7.66 8.43 8.22
N LYS A 110 8.10 7.25 8.63
CA LYS A 110 7.68 6.64 9.90
C LYS A 110 8.65 7.09 11.00
N THR A 111 8.28 8.09 11.79
CA THR A 111 9.07 8.47 12.96
C THR A 111 8.75 7.54 14.13
N CYS A 112 9.81 7.07 14.81
CA CYS A 112 9.82 6.14 15.95
C CYS A 112 8.68 6.31 16.96
#